data_AF-A0A2G9QI90-F1
#
_entry.id   AF-A0A2G9QI90-F1
#
_cell.length_a   1.000
_cell.length_b   1.000
_cell.length_c   1.000
_cell.angle_alpha   90.00
_cell.angle_beta   90.00
_cell.angle_gamma   90.00
#
_symmetry.space_group_name_H-M   'P 1'
#
loop_
_entity.id
_entity.type
_entity.pdbx_description
1 polymer ?
#
loop_
_entity_poly.entity_id
_entity_poly.type
_entity_poly.pdbx_seq_one_letter_code
_entity_poly.pdbx_strand_id
1 'polypeptide(L)'
;MGGATGGSANIYGHPLSDLSHRQEIQRKIGFCPQIDINFELLTVKENLEVFAQIKGVPRSKVKSEVQTNADVQIYINNRHLRMGGLNFC
;
A
#
# COMPACT_ATOMS: atom_id res chain seq x y z
N MET A 1 21.86 -7.42 -6.66
CA MET A 1 20.81 -7.46 -5.62
C MET A 1 21.26 -8.45 -4.55
N GLY A 2 21.58 -7.99 -3.35
CA GLY A 2 21.97 -8.86 -2.23
C GLY A 2 20.72 -9.24 -1.43
N GLY A 3 20.34 -10.52 -1.47
CA GLY A 3 19.38 -11.06 -0.51
C GLY A 3 20.02 -11.15 0.87
N ALA A 4 19.20 -11.29 1.92
CA ALA A 4 19.71 -11.60 3.25
C ALA A 4 20.57 -12.88 3.18
N THR A 5 21.82 -12.80 3.63
CA THR A 5 22.80 -13.90 3.59
C THR A 5 22.68 -14.85 4.79
N GLY A 6 21.93 -14.44 5.82
CA GLY A 6 21.66 -15.22 7.03
C GLY A 6 20.75 -14.46 8.00
N GLY A 7 20.38 -15.11 9.10
CA GLY A 7 19.48 -14.57 10.12
C GLY A 7 18.08 -15.20 10.10
N SER A 8 17.27 -14.91 11.11
CA SER A 8 15.89 -15.35 11.20
C SER A 8 14.98 -14.18 11.59
N ALA A 9 13.75 -14.21 11.11
CA ALA A 9 12.74 -13.21 11.41
C ALA A 9 11.36 -13.88 11.44
N ASN A 10 10.49 -13.38 12.31
CA ASN A 10 9.16 -13.91 12.51
C ASN A 10 8.12 -12.82 12.26
N ILE A 11 7.05 -13.15 11.54
CA ILE A 11 5.90 -12.27 11.35
C ILE A 11 4.66 -12.99 11.88
N TYR A 12 3.90 -12.34 12.77
CA TYR A 12 2.77 -12.94 13.47
C TYR A 12 3.10 -14.28 14.17
N GLY A 13 4.31 -14.41 14.71
CA GLY A 13 4.78 -15.66 15.35
C GLY A 13 5.26 -16.74 14.39
N HIS A 14 5.08 -16.56 13.08
CA HIS A 14 5.53 -17.52 12.06
C HIS A 14 6.91 -17.13 11.53
N PRO A 15 7.90 -18.04 11.52
CA PRO A 15 9.21 -17.77 10.94
C PRO A 15 9.10 -17.60 9.42
N LEU A 16 9.78 -16.60 8.86
CA LEU A 16 9.76 -16.30 7.41
C LEU A 16 10.35 -17.43 6.54
N SER A 17 11.14 -18.31 7.14
CA SER A 17 11.66 -19.53 6.50
C SER A 17 10.59 -20.58 6.26
N ASP A 18 9.47 -20.54 6.99
CA ASP A 18 8.33 -21.42 6.75
C ASP A 18 7.45 -20.89 5.61
N LEU A 19 7.49 -21.60 4.49
CA LEU A 19 6.77 -21.24 3.28
C LEU A 19 5.25 -21.45 3.40
N SER A 20 4.81 -22.26 4.36
CA SER A 20 3.40 -22.63 4.54
C SER A 20 2.52 -21.41 4.89
N HIS A 21 3.08 -20.47 5.66
CA HIS A 21 2.38 -19.26 6.12
C HIS A 21 2.65 -18.03 5.26
N ARG A 22 3.57 -18.11 4.30
CA ARG A 22 4.03 -16.95 3.52
C ARG A 22 2.88 -16.22 2.81
N GLN A 23 1.98 -16.96 2.17
CA GLN A 23 0.84 -16.35 1.45
C GLN A 23 -0.12 -15.64 2.39
N GLU A 24 -0.36 -16.19 3.58
CA GLU A 24 -1.24 -15.57 4.57
C GLU A 24 -0.61 -14.29 5.13
N ILE A 25 0.67 -14.34 5.45
CA ILE A 25 1.45 -13.19 5.90
C ILE A 25 1.40 -12.08 4.86
N GLN A 26 1.63 -12.40 3.58
CA GLN A 26 1.56 -11.43 2.47
C GLN A 26 0.18 -10.78 2.29
N ARG A 27 -0.90 -11.47 2.68
CA ARG A 27 -2.26 -10.88 2.67
C ARG A 27 -2.50 -9.93 3.84
N LYS A 28 -1.73 -10.05 4.93
CA LYS A 28 -1.87 -9.25 6.15
C LYS A 28 -0.91 -8.06 6.22
N ILE A 29 0.18 -8.07 5.44
CA ILE A 29 1.18 -7.00 5.44
C ILE A 29 1.13 -6.17 4.15
N GLY A 30 1.40 -4.87 4.27
CA GLY A 30 1.62 -3.96 3.15
C GLY A 30 3.06 -3.45 3.15
N PHE A 31 3.64 -3.27 1.96
CA PHE A 31 4.94 -2.60 1.80
C PHE A 31 4.71 -1.18 1.27
N CYS A 32 5.29 -0.21 1.95
CA CYS A 32 5.30 1.19 1.56
C CYS A 32 6.75 1.57 1.21
N PRO A 33 7.08 1.75 -0.08
CA PRO A 33 8.41 2.19 -0.49
C PRO A 33 8.66 3.64 -0.05
N GLN A 34 9.92 3.99 0.20
CA GLN A 34 10.32 5.39 0.47
C GLN A 34 10.20 6.32 -0.75
N ILE A 35 10.05 5.76 -1.94
CA ILE A 35 9.86 6.53 -3.18
C ILE A 35 8.38 6.58 -3.53
N ASP A 36 7.91 7.76 -3.93
CA ASP A 36 6.54 7.94 -4.36
C ASP A 36 6.29 7.25 -5.71
N ILE A 37 5.54 6.15 -5.66
CA ILE A 37 4.98 5.53 -6.86
C ILE A 37 3.73 6.33 -7.22
N ASN A 38 3.93 7.43 -7.95
CA ASN A 38 2.85 8.30 -8.40
C ASN A 38 2.61 8.16 -9.91
N PHE A 39 1.35 7.99 -10.31
CA PHE A 39 0.93 8.27 -11.67
C PHE A 39 0.78 9.78 -11.82
N GLU A 40 1.77 10.44 -12.40
CA GLU A 40 1.86 11.91 -12.45
C GLU A 40 0.63 12.59 -13.05
N LEU A 41 -0.09 11.92 -13.95
CA LEU A 41 -1.28 12.45 -14.62
C LEU A 41 -2.57 12.26 -13.81
N LEU A 42 -2.53 11.57 -12.68
CA LEU A 42 -3.69 11.26 -11.86
C LEU A 42 -3.69 12.09 -10.56
N THR A 43 -4.88 12.45 -10.09
CA THR A 43 -5.08 13.01 -8.74
C THR A 43 -4.76 11.98 -7.65
N VAL A 44 -4.60 12.41 -6.40
CA VAL A 44 -4.42 11.51 -5.24
C VAL A 44 -5.54 10.46 -5.18
N LYS A 45 -6.79 10.88 -5.38
CA LYS A 45 -7.95 9.98 -5.38
C LYS A 45 -7.85 8.93 -6.50
N GLU A 46 -7.56 9.36 -7.72
CA GLU A 46 -7.45 8.45 -8.88
C GLU A 46 -6.28 7.47 -8.72
N ASN A 47 -5.15 7.92 -8.18
CA ASN A 47 -4.03 7.04 -7.82
C ASN A 47 -4.47 5.93 -6.85
N LEU A 48 -5.20 6.28 -5.80
CA LEU A 48 -5.69 5.32 -4.80
C LEU A 48 -6.75 4.38 -5.38
N GLU A 49 -7.64 4.86 -6.26
CA GLU A 49 -8.63 4.02 -6.94
C GLU A 49 -7.98 3.02 -7.92
N VAL A 50 -6.92 3.43 -8.61
CA VAL A 50 -6.09 2.54 -9.45
C VAL A 50 -5.38 1.51 -8.58
N PHE A 51 -4.76 1.93 -7.48
CA PHE A 51 -4.08 1.03 -6.56
C PHE A 51 -5.03 -0.01 -5.95
N ALA A 52 -6.22 0.41 -5.50
CA ALA A 52 -7.24 -0.49 -4.98
C ALA A 52 -7.68 -1.54 -6.01
N GLN A 53 -7.83 -1.15 -7.27
CA GLN A 53 -8.15 -2.09 -8.36
C GLN A 53 -7.01 -3.08 -8.64
N ILE A 54 -5.75 -2.63 -8.64
CA ILE A 54 -4.57 -3.51 -8.78
C ILE A 54 -4.52 -4.53 -7.63
N LYS A 55 -4.89 -4.12 -6.42
CA LYS A 55 -4.96 -5.00 -5.23
C LYS A 55 -6.19 -5.92 -5.24
N GLY A 56 -7.07 -5.82 -6.24
CA GLY A 56 -8.23 -6.70 -6.40
C GLY A 56 -9.45 -6.30 -5.57
N VAL A 57 -9.54 -5.06 -5.09
CA VAL A 57 -10.73 -4.57 -4.38
C VAL A 57 -11.91 -4.54 -5.36
N PRO A 58 -13.08 -5.10 -5.01
CA PRO A 58 -14.27 -5.03 -5.85
C PRO A 58 -14.64 -3.58 -6.16
N ARG A 59 -14.95 -3.27 -7.43
CA ARG A 59 -15.26 -1.89 -7.87
C ARG A 59 -16.34 -1.19 -7.04
N SER A 60 -17.31 -1.93 -6.54
CA SER A 60 -18.37 -1.43 -5.65
C SER A 60 -17.84 -0.92 -4.30
N LYS A 61 -16.70 -1.45 -3.83
CA LYS A 61 -16.06 -1.08 -2.56
C LYS A 61 -14.95 -0.05 -2.71
N VAL A 62 -14.30 0.05 -3.88
CA VAL A 62 -13.15 0.97 -4.10
C VAL A 62 -13.43 2.38 -3.59
N LYS A 63 -14.55 2.99 -3.98
CA LYS A 63 -14.89 4.35 -3.54
C LYS A 63 -15.08 4.46 -2.03
N SER A 64 -15.68 3.45 -1.40
CA SER A 64 -15.85 3.41 0.04
C SER A 64 -14.50 3.33 0.74
N GLU A 65 -13.64 2.40 0.34
CA GLU A 65 -12.32 2.17 0.94
C GLU A 65 -11.44 3.41 0.85
N VAL A 66 -11.43 4.09 -0.30
CA VAL A 66 -10.67 5.34 -0.50
C VAL A 66 -11.23 6.49 0.34
N GLN A 67 -12.55 6.49 0.60
CA GLN A 67 -13.23 7.55 1.33
C GLN A 67 -13.16 7.40 2.86
N THR A 68 -12.99 6.18 3.37
CA THR A 68 -13.08 5.89 4.81
C THR A 68 -11.86 6.37 5.60
N ASN A 69 -10.67 6.39 5.01
CA ASN A 69 -9.46 6.79 5.73
C ASN A 69 -9.41 8.33 5.86
N ALA A 70 -9.58 8.82 7.10
CA ALA A 70 -9.62 10.25 7.42
C ALA A 70 -8.30 10.97 7.12
N ASP A 71 -7.15 10.32 7.33
CA ASP A 71 -5.83 10.89 7.02
C ASP A 71 -5.69 11.07 5.51
N VAL A 72 -6.18 10.10 4.74
CA VAL A 72 -6.24 10.16 3.27
C VAL A 72 -7.16 11.29 2.77
N GLN A 73 -8.22 11.62 3.50
CA GLN A 73 -9.15 12.69 3.11
C GLN A 73 -8.50 14.06 3.04
N ILE A 74 -7.53 14.34 3.91
CA ILE A 74 -6.78 15.61 3.88
C ILE A 74 -6.07 15.77 2.53
N TYR A 75 -5.52 14.69 1.99
CA TYR A 75 -4.80 14.70 0.72
C TYR A 75 -5.74 14.72 -0.48
N ILE A 76 -6.87 14.00 -0.40
CA ILE A 76 -7.90 14.03 -1.46
C ILE A 76 -8.52 15.42 -1.61
N ASN A 77 -8.77 16.12 -0.49
CA ASN A 77 -9.44 17.42 -0.50
C ASN A 77 -8.52 18.59 -0.88
N ASN A 78 -7.20 18.40 -0.80
CA ASN A 78 -6.22 19.41 -1.17
C ASN A 78 -5.78 19.25 -2.63
N ARG A 79 -6.43 19.99 -3.54
CA ARG A 79 -6.13 19.97 -4.98
C ARG A 79 -4.71 20.39 -5.38
N HIS A 80 -3.95 20.99 -4.45
CA HIS A 80 -2.55 21.36 -4.65
C HIS A 80 -1.55 20.27 -4.25
N LEU A 81 -2.00 19.26 -3.48
CA LEU A 81 -1.15 18.15 -3.07
C LEU A 81 -1.20 17.05 -4.14
N ARG A 82 -0.04 16.72 -4.70
CA ARG A 82 0.17 15.52 -5.52
C ARG A 82 0.78 14.45 -4.62
N MET A 83 0.65 13.18 -4.99
CA MET A 83 1.26 12.07 -4.23
C MET A 83 2.75 12.32 -3.95
N GLY A 84 3.49 12.98 -4.85
CA GLY A 84 4.90 13.34 -4.69
C GLY A 84 5.24 14.32 -3.54
N GLY A 85 4.24 14.88 -2.86
CA GLY A 85 4.42 15.70 -1.65
C GLY A 85 3.97 14.98 -0.37
N LEU A 86 3.62 13.70 -0.49
CA LEU A 86 3.13 12.87 0.59
C LEU A 86 4.29 11.99 1.05
N ASN A 87 4.92 12.33 2.17
CA ASN A 87 5.73 11.34 2.89
C ASN A 87 4.75 10.34 3.52
N PHE A 88 4.17 9.46 2.71
CA PHE A 88 3.52 8.27 3.21
C PHE A 88 4.63 7.23 3.35
N CYS A 89 4.87 6.87 4.62
CA CYS A 89 6.19 6.58 5.21
C CYS A 89 6.97 7.88 5.54
#